data_AF-A0A1G9IB08-F1
#
_entry.id   AF-A0A1G9IB08-F1
#
_cell.length_a   1.000
_cell.length_b   1.000
_cell.length_c   1.000
_cell.angle_alpha   90.00
_cell.angle_beta   90.00
_cell.angle_gamma   90.00
#
_symmetry.space_group_name_H-M   'P 1'
#
loop_
_entity.id
_entity.type
_entity.pdbx_description
1 polymer ?
#
loop_
_entity_poly.entity_id
_entity_poly.type
_entity_poly.pdbx_seq_one_letter_code
_entity_poly.pdbx_strand_id
1 'polypeptide(L)'
;MSSIADYAALLIDAGEYSGRNDIAHLFPRFVGLAELKLNRMLRVSDMEATTAISAVEGDAPLPADFLEARQVLTASGRPIRAMALQQLAASVPAGASAPLGYAVVGNRIRAFPPGSYGLTLTYYTRIVL
;
A
#
# COMPACT_ATOMS: atom_id res chain seq x y z
N MET A 1 31.38 -1.83 4.38
CA MET A 1 30.15 -1.48 5.14
C MET A 1 29.61 -2.79 5.68
N SER A 2 29.58 -2.94 7.01
CA SER A 2 28.93 -4.09 7.63
C SER A 2 27.43 -4.01 7.31
N SER A 3 26.82 -5.10 6.88
CA SER A 3 25.37 -5.16 6.71
C SER A 3 24.72 -5.18 8.09
N ILE A 4 23.77 -4.28 8.34
CA ILE A 4 22.98 -4.28 9.56
C ILE A 4 22.03 -5.49 9.49
N ALA A 5 22.25 -6.47 10.37
CA ALA A 5 21.59 -7.78 10.28
C ALA A 5 20.18 -7.79 10.90
N ASP A 6 19.94 -6.98 11.92
CA ASP A 6 18.66 -6.90 12.63
C ASP A 6 18.43 -5.52 13.27
N TYR A 7 17.25 -5.33 13.85
CA TYR A 7 16.84 -4.08 14.49
C TYR A 7 17.73 -3.70 15.68
N ALA A 8 18.19 -4.67 16.48
CA ALA A 8 19.05 -4.37 17.63
C ALA A 8 20.42 -3.86 17.17
N ALA A 9 20.99 -4.51 16.14
CA ALA A 9 22.20 -4.06 15.48
C ALA A 9 22.05 -2.65 14.90
N LEU A 10 20.90 -2.33 14.29
CA LEU A 10 20.61 -0.98 13.79
C LEU A 10 20.71 0.08 14.89
N LEU A 11 20.10 -0.18 16.05
CA LEU A 11 20.11 0.78 17.16
C LEU A 11 21.51 0.95 17.77
N ILE A 12 22.29 -0.12 17.87
CA ILE A 12 23.68 -0.08 18.34
C ILE A 12 24.55 0.71 17.35
N ASP A 13 24.51 0.34 16.07
CA ASP A 13 25.29 1.01 15.02
C ASP A 13 24.92 2.50 14.92
N ALA A 14 23.65 2.86 15.08
CA ALA A 14 23.21 4.25 15.11
C ALA A 14 23.81 5.02 16.32
N GLY A 15 23.92 4.38 17.47
CA GLY A 15 24.56 4.94 18.66
C GLY A 15 26.05 5.17 18.49
N GLU A 16 26.76 4.16 17.97
CA GLU A 16 28.18 4.24 17.66
C GLU A 16 28.46 5.30 16.59
N TYR A 17 27.66 5.32 15.51
CA TYR A 17 27.81 6.27 14.42
C TYR A 17 27.56 7.72 14.85
N SER A 18 26.52 7.96 15.64
CA SER A 18 26.18 9.30 16.11
C SER A 18 27.06 9.78 17.27
N GLY A 19 27.70 8.85 17.99
CA GLY A 19 28.39 9.12 19.25
C GLY A 19 27.43 9.52 20.39
N ARG A 20 26.13 9.29 20.24
CA ARG A 20 25.06 9.80 21.14
C ARG A 20 24.32 8.68 21.88
N ASN A 21 25.08 7.87 22.60
CA ASN A 21 24.51 6.81 23.45
C ASN A 21 23.68 7.36 24.63
N ASP A 22 23.87 8.63 25.00
CA ASP A 22 23.10 9.32 26.04
C ASP A 22 21.60 9.40 25.74
N ILE A 23 21.23 9.36 24.46
CA ILE A 23 19.85 9.40 23.98
C ILE A 23 19.38 8.09 23.33
N ALA A 24 20.10 6.98 23.52
CA ALA A 24 19.79 5.70 22.88
C ALA A 24 18.35 5.21 23.17
N HIS A 25 17.81 5.54 24.34
CA HIS A 25 16.42 5.27 24.71
C HIS A 25 15.38 5.94 23.78
N LEU A 26 15.76 6.96 23.01
CA LEU A 26 14.92 7.63 22.02
C LEU A 26 15.06 7.03 20.61
N PHE A 27 16.07 6.21 20.34
CA PHE A 27 16.32 5.70 18.99
C PHE A 27 15.14 4.91 18.41
N PRO A 28 14.41 4.06 19.16
CA PRO A 28 13.22 3.41 18.62
C PRO A 28 12.19 4.39 18.07
N ARG A 29 12.02 5.53 18.76
CA ARG A 29 11.13 6.61 18.32
C ARG A 29 11.65 7.29 17.07
N PHE A 30 12.97 7.51 16.96
CA PHE A 30 13.57 8.10 15.76
C PHE A 30 13.43 7.19 14.54
N VAL A 31 13.60 5.88 14.71
CA VAL A 31 13.36 4.90 13.65
C VAL A 31 11.90 4.98 13.18
N GLY A 32 10.93 4.97 14.10
CA GLY A 32 9.52 5.12 13.71
C GLY A 32 9.20 6.43 12.98
N LEU A 33 9.84 7.54 13.37
CA LEU A 33 9.72 8.82 12.64
C LEU A 33 10.36 8.76 11.25
N ALA A 34 11.50 8.06 11.13
CA ALA A 34 12.17 7.85 9.86
C ALA A 34 11.29 7.01 8.92
N GLU A 35 10.75 5.87 9.39
CA GLU A 35 9.80 5.04 8.63
C GLU A 35 8.59 5.85 8.16
N LEU A 36 7.97 6.64 9.05
CA LEU A 36 6.86 7.51 8.69
C LEU A 36 7.23 8.53 7.61
N LYS A 37 8.45 9.08 7.66
CA LYS A 37 8.94 10.02 6.66
C LYS A 37 9.19 9.31 5.32
N LEU A 38 9.85 8.16 5.33
CA LEU A 38 10.15 7.38 4.14
C LEU A 38 8.85 6.91 3.44
N ASN A 39 7.88 6.41 4.20
CA ASN A 39 6.58 5.99 3.67
C ASN A 39 5.76 7.14 3.04
N ARG A 40 6.02 8.40 3.42
CA ARG A 40 5.42 9.59 2.78
C ARG A 40 6.15 10.06 1.53
N MET A 41 7.44 9.78 1.40
CA MET A 41 8.30 10.36 0.36
C MET A 41 8.69 9.37 -0.74
N LEU A 42 8.80 8.09 -0.42
CA LEU A 42 9.33 7.08 -1.33
C LEU A 42 8.21 6.29 -2.02
N ARG A 43 8.46 5.97 -3.29
CA ARG A 43 7.71 5.05 -4.15
C ARG A 43 8.70 4.31 -5.05
N VAL A 44 9.50 3.44 -4.43
CA VAL A 44 10.59 2.71 -5.11
C VAL A 44 10.16 1.30 -5.48
N SER A 45 10.91 0.65 -6.39
CA SER A 45 10.63 -0.71 -6.86
C SER A 45 10.54 -1.73 -5.73
N ASP A 46 11.38 -1.59 -4.70
CA ASP A 46 11.46 -2.54 -3.59
C ASP A 46 10.25 -2.47 -2.65
N MET A 47 9.43 -1.42 -2.79
CA MET A 47 8.14 -1.30 -2.12
C MET A 47 7.01 -1.92 -2.95
N GLU A 48 7.25 -2.47 -4.14
CA GLU A 48 6.16 -3.02 -4.96
C GLU A 48 5.81 -4.45 -4.55
N ALA A 49 4.54 -4.68 -4.22
CA ALA A 49 3.97 -6.00 -4.03
C ALA A 49 2.75 -6.21 -4.93
N THR A 50 2.46 -7.46 -5.25
CA THR A 50 1.27 -7.86 -6.01
C THR A 50 0.47 -8.87 -5.22
N THR A 51 -0.85 -8.67 -5.16
CA THR A 51 -1.77 -9.57 -4.48
C THR A 51 -3.07 -9.74 -5.26
N ALA A 52 -3.72 -10.88 -5.06
CA ALA A 52 -5.06 -11.13 -5.57
C ALA A 52 -6.10 -10.65 -4.55
N ILE A 53 -7.11 -9.90 -5.02
CA ILE A 53 -8.22 -9.40 -4.22
C ILE A 53 -9.51 -9.97 -4.80
N SER A 54 -10.33 -10.56 -3.93
CA SER A 54 -11.68 -10.98 -4.27
C SER A 54 -12.67 -9.95 -3.74
N ALA A 55 -13.28 -9.19 -4.63
CA ALA A 55 -14.31 -8.21 -4.29
C ALA A 55 -15.70 -8.83 -4.40
N VAL A 56 -16.54 -8.58 -3.39
CA VAL A 56 -17.94 -9.01 -3.32
C VAL A 56 -18.79 -7.75 -3.28
N GLU A 57 -19.81 -7.67 -4.13
CA GLU A 57 -20.59 -6.44 -4.33
C GLU A 57 -19.70 -5.22 -4.63
N GLY A 58 -18.58 -5.45 -5.34
CA GLY A 58 -17.59 -4.45 -5.69
C GLY A 58 -16.66 -4.06 -4.53
N ASP A 59 -16.78 -4.63 -3.34
CA ASP A 59 -16.06 -4.16 -2.15
C ASP A 59 -15.10 -5.25 -1.61
N ALA A 60 -13.87 -4.87 -1.27
CA ALA A 60 -12.88 -5.75 -0.65
C ALA A 60 -11.91 -5.00 0.27
N PRO A 61 -11.36 -5.64 1.32
CA PRO A 61 -10.26 -5.05 2.09
C PRO A 61 -8.97 -4.98 1.25
N LEU A 62 -8.20 -3.92 1.46
CA LEU A 62 -6.82 -3.80 0.98
C LEU A 62 -5.86 -4.47 1.97
N PRO A 63 -4.65 -4.84 1.50
CA PRO A 63 -3.57 -5.29 2.39
C PRO A 63 -3.27 -4.29 3.50
N ALA A 64 -2.87 -4.79 4.68
CA ALA A 64 -2.61 -3.95 5.86
C ALA A 64 -1.43 -2.98 5.67
N ASP A 65 -0.49 -3.34 4.80
CA ASP A 65 0.68 -2.59 4.40
C ASP A 65 0.43 -1.70 3.18
N PHE A 66 -0.79 -1.62 2.65
CA PHE A 66 -1.09 -0.80 1.48
C PHE A 66 -0.79 0.69 1.72
N LEU A 67 0.02 1.29 0.83
CA LEU A 67 0.20 2.74 0.74
C LEU A 67 -0.52 3.32 -0.46
N GLU A 68 -0.30 2.76 -1.64
CA GLU A 68 -0.78 3.36 -2.89
C GLU A 68 -0.89 2.33 -4.00
N ALA A 69 -1.98 2.37 -4.76
CA ALA A 69 -2.19 1.47 -5.89
C ALA A 69 -1.35 1.93 -7.08
N ARG A 70 -0.56 1.02 -7.64
CA ARG A 70 0.23 1.26 -8.85
C ARG A 70 -0.51 0.75 -10.09
N GLN A 71 -1.14 -0.41 -9.97
CA GLN A 71 -1.95 -1.01 -11.03
C GLN A 71 -3.04 -1.90 -10.44
N VAL A 72 -4.23 -1.87 -11.05
CA VAL A 72 -5.29 -2.83 -10.75
C VAL A 72 -5.72 -3.48 -12.06
N LEU A 73 -5.64 -4.80 -12.11
CA LEU A 73 -6.09 -5.61 -13.23
C LEU A 73 -7.33 -6.40 -12.85
N THR A 74 -8.22 -6.62 -13.80
CA THR A 74 -9.30 -7.60 -13.68
C THR A 74 -8.75 -9.02 -13.83
N ALA A 75 -9.57 -10.04 -13.53
CA ALA A 75 -9.23 -11.45 -13.72
C ALA A 75 -8.81 -11.79 -15.17
N SER A 76 -9.24 -11.02 -16.18
CA SER A 76 -8.81 -11.19 -17.57
C SER A 76 -7.52 -10.45 -17.92
N GLY A 77 -6.87 -9.81 -16.95
CA GLY A 77 -5.65 -9.01 -17.15
C GLY A 77 -5.91 -7.60 -17.68
N ARG A 78 -7.17 -7.18 -17.87
CA ARG A 78 -7.50 -5.82 -18.32
C ARG A 78 -7.25 -4.81 -17.19
N PRO A 79 -6.50 -3.72 -17.40
CA PRO A 79 -6.31 -2.68 -16.39
C PRO A 79 -7.57 -1.84 -16.20
N ILE A 80 -7.85 -1.50 -14.94
CA ILE A 80 -8.90 -0.56 -14.54
C ILE A 80 -8.28 0.65 -13.84
N ARG A 81 -8.92 1.82 -14.00
CA ARG A 81 -8.40 3.09 -13.50
C ARG A 81 -9.01 3.47 -12.16
N ALA A 82 -8.25 4.24 -11.37
CA ALA A 82 -8.81 4.93 -10.21
C ALA A 82 -9.81 6.01 -10.70
N MET A 83 -10.95 6.10 -10.02
CA MET A 83 -12.02 7.06 -10.31
C MET A 83 -12.45 7.76 -9.03
N ALA A 84 -12.94 9.00 -9.17
CA ALA A 84 -13.49 9.72 -8.03
C ALA A 84 -14.78 9.05 -7.53
N LEU A 85 -14.99 9.02 -6.22
CA LEU A 85 -16.18 8.38 -5.63
C LEU A 85 -17.49 8.98 -6.16
N GLN A 86 -17.52 10.29 -6.40
CA GLN A 86 -18.68 10.96 -6.99
C GLN A 86 -18.96 10.48 -8.43
N GLN A 87 -17.92 10.21 -9.21
CA GLN A 87 -18.10 9.69 -10.56
C GLN A 87 -18.68 8.28 -10.52
N LEU A 88 -18.26 7.47 -9.56
CA LEU A 88 -18.74 6.10 -9.38
C LEU A 88 -20.23 6.04 -9.02
N ALA A 89 -20.71 6.98 -8.21
CA ALA A 89 -22.14 7.10 -7.90
C ALA A 89 -23.01 7.49 -9.11
N ALA A 90 -22.46 8.27 -10.05
CA ALA A 90 -23.18 8.77 -11.22
C ALA A 90 -23.10 7.84 -12.45
N SER A 91 -22.13 6.92 -12.48
CA SER A 91 -21.78 6.11 -13.65
C SER A 91 -22.14 4.64 -13.48
N VAL A 92 -23.38 4.33 -13.11
CA VAL A 92 -23.89 2.94 -13.16
C VAL A 92 -24.59 2.71 -14.50
N PRO A 93 -23.89 2.35 -15.59
CA PRO A 93 -24.56 1.82 -16.76
C PRO A 93 -25.19 0.48 -16.40
N ALA A 94 -26.49 0.35 -16.65
CA ALA A 94 -27.17 -0.92 -16.51
C ALA A 94 -26.50 -1.98 -17.41
N GLY A 95 -26.13 -3.14 -16.84
CA GLY A 95 -25.66 -4.30 -17.61
C GLY A 95 -24.14 -4.45 -17.82
N ALA A 96 -23.28 -3.65 -17.17
CA ALA A 96 -21.84 -3.89 -17.23
C ALA A 96 -21.44 -5.16 -16.42
N SER A 97 -20.86 -6.14 -17.11
CA SER A 97 -20.47 -7.45 -16.54
C SER A 97 -19.06 -7.50 -15.96
N ALA A 98 -18.27 -6.43 -16.11
CA ALA A 98 -16.89 -6.33 -15.67
C ALA A 98 -16.61 -4.94 -15.09
N PRO A 99 -15.66 -4.81 -14.15
CA PRO A 99 -15.39 -3.54 -13.51
C PRO A 99 -14.70 -2.59 -14.51
N LEU A 100 -15.16 -1.35 -14.53
CA LEU A 100 -14.68 -0.27 -15.40
C LEU A 100 -13.65 0.62 -14.70
N GLY A 101 -13.73 0.67 -13.36
CA GLY A 101 -12.86 1.49 -12.53
C GLY A 101 -12.98 1.08 -11.07
N TYR A 102 -12.16 1.71 -10.23
CA TYR A 102 -12.19 1.51 -8.80
C TYR A 102 -11.96 2.82 -8.04
N ALA A 103 -12.33 2.85 -6.77
CA ALA A 103 -11.90 3.84 -5.80
C ALA A 103 -11.34 3.15 -4.56
N VAL A 104 -10.45 3.84 -3.86
CA VAL A 104 -10.01 3.44 -2.53
C VAL A 104 -10.76 4.29 -1.51
N VAL A 105 -11.47 3.64 -0.59
CA VAL A 105 -12.24 4.28 0.49
C VAL A 105 -11.79 3.70 1.82
N GLY A 106 -11.07 4.49 2.62
CA GLY A 106 -10.42 4.00 3.83
C GLY A 106 -9.40 2.91 3.50
N ASN A 107 -9.56 1.71 4.07
CA ASN A 107 -8.71 0.55 3.79
C ASN A 107 -9.34 -0.43 2.79
N ARG A 108 -10.30 0.02 1.98
CA ARG A 108 -11.08 -0.86 1.09
C ARG A 108 -10.99 -0.39 -0.34
N ILE A 109 -10.94 -1.34 -1.25
CA ILE A 109 -11.09 -1.09 -2.68
C ILE A 109 -12.55 -1.30 -3.06
N ARG A 110 -13.10 -0.35 -3.81
CA ARG A 110 -14.44 -0.39 -4.37
C ARG A 110 -14.36 -0.39 -5.88
N ALA A 111 -14.59 -1.53 -6.50
CA ALA A 111 -14.72 -1.71 -7.94
C ALA A 111 -16.15 -1.41 -8.39
N PHE A 112 -16.29 -0.86 -9.59
CA PHE A 112 -17.57 -0.47 -10.15
C PHE A 112 -17.74 -0.94 -11.59
N PRO A 113 -18.96 -1.34 -12.01
CA PRO A 113 -20.21 -1.43 -11.22
C PRO A 113 -20.12 -2.44 -10.06
N PRO A 114 -21.04 -2.44 -9.09
CA PRO A 114 -21.03 -3.44 -8.02
C PRO A 114 -21.25 -4.85 -8.59
N GLY A 115 -20.46 -5.79 -8.12
CA GLY A 115 -20.49 -7.19 -8.55
C GLY A 115 -19.36 -7.99 -7.94
N SER A 116 -19.32 -9.30 -8.20
CA SER A 116 -18.23 -10.14 -7.70
C SER A 116 -17.08 -10.19 -8.70
N TYR A 117 -15.88 -9.79 -8.29
CA TYR A 117 -14.72 -9.69 -9.17
C TYR A 117 -13.45 -10.26 -8.54
N GLY A 118 -12.66 -10.96 -9.36
CA GLY A 118 -11.24 -11.19 -9.08
C GLY A 118 -10.42 -10.02 -9.63
N LEU A 119 -9.59 -9.42 -8.78
CA LEU A 119 -8.69 -8.33 -9.11
C LEU A 119 -7.26 -8.71 -8.76
N THR A 120 -6.30 -8.26 -9.56
CA THR A 120 -4.87 -8.29 -9.23
C THR A 120 -4.43 -6.87 -8.93
N LEU A 121 -4.03 -6.61 -7.69
CA LEU A 121 -3.54 -5.31 -7.24
C LEU A 121 -2.01 -5.36 -7.15
N THR A 122 -1.35 -4.51 -7.92
CA THR A 122 0.05 -4.14 -7.71
C THR A 122 0.08 -2.80 -7.00
N TYR A 123 0.79 -2.72 -5.87
CA TYR A 123 0.75 -1.57 -4.97
C TYR A 123 2.08 -1.34 -4.27
N TYR A 124 2.27 -0.14 -3.75
CA TYR A 124 3.37 0.19 -2.86
C TYR A 124 3.03 -0.23 -1.42
N THR A 125 3.89 -1.04 -0.82
CA THR A 125 3.82 -1.50 0.57
C THR A 125 4.48 -0.50 1.51
N ARG A 126 4.05 -0.53 2.77
CA ARG A 126 4.65 0.23 3.86
C ARG A 126 5.97 -0.41 4.27
N ILE A 127 7.03 0.38 4.33
CA ILE A 127 8.31 -0.01 4.92
C ILE A 127 8.15 -0.05 6.44
N VAL A 128 8.55 -1.18 7.03
CA VAL A 128 8.71 -1.40 8.46
C VAL A 128 10.05 -2.12 8.64
N LEU A 129 10.90 -1.63 9.54
CA LEU A 129 12.21 -2.19 9.88
C LEU A 129 12.12 -3.24 10.99
#